data_AF-A0A7R7XHP1-F1
#
_entry.id   AF-A0A7R7XHP1-F1
#
_cell.length_a   1.000
_cell.length_b   1.000
_cell.length_c   1.000
_cell.angle_alpha   90.00
_cell.angle_beta   90.00
_cell.angle_gamma   90.00
#
_symmetry.space_group_name_H-M   'P 1'
#
loop_
_entity.id
_entity.type
_entity.pdbx_description
1 polymer ?
#
loop_
_entity_poly.entity_id
_entity_poly.type
_entity_poly.pdbx_seq_one_letter_code
_entity_poly.pdbx_strand_id
1 'polypeptide(L)'
;MSRLVEISWKVVTHPGAPPITLTGTAEQVYAKLVEINANYDDDFKDIEPELELQPTESLDKRKDTLVCEGERYATTNRIQEGISYLRKVKGEPQLSPYDCGRVSCSWHSAIVWCNDSPHSKTLPSFINIAEGAQVIVNGCDDDGLVKGWLDHTDRWRVVVHSVEC
;
A
#
# COMPACT_ATOMS: atom_id res chain seq x y z
N MET A 1 -1.37 -20.01 -1.34
CA MET A 1 -0.81 -18.66 -1.15
C MET A 1 0.45 -18.53 -1.97
N SER A 2 0.52 -17.52 -2.84
CA SER A 2 1.75 -17.14 -3.54
C SER A 2 2.81 -16.70 -2.52
N ARG A 3 4.09 -16.96 -2.81
CA ARG A 3 5.21 -16.51 -1.99
C ARG A 3 5.21 -14.98 -1.95
N LEU A 4 5.22 -14.40 -0.75
CA LEU A 4 5.41 -12.96 -0.60
C LEU A 4 6.84 -12.59 -0.98
N VAL A 5 6.99 -11.57 -1.81
CA VAL A 5 8.29 -10.99 -2.17
C VAL A 5 8.55 -9.73 -1.35
N GLU A 6 9.82 -9.41 -1.15
CA GLU A 6 10.17 -8.09 -0.64
C GLU A 6 9.86 -7.02 -1.69
N ILE A 7 9.17 -5.98 -1.26
CA ILE A 7 8.79 -4.87 -2.13
C ILE A 7 9.88 -3.79 -2.12
N SER A 8 10.18 -3.27 -3.32
CA SER A 8 11.08 -2.15 -3.51
C SER A 8 10.30 -0.85 -3.74
N TRP A 9 10.84 0.24 -3.21
CA TRP A 9 10.22 1.54 -3.07
C TRP A 9 11.10 2.57 -3.76
N LYS A 10 10.62 3.17 -4.85
CA LYS A 10 11.26 4.39 -5.38
C LYS A 10 10.75 5.57 -4.59
N VAL A 11 11.57 6.14 -3.71
CA VAL A 11 11.18 7.19 -2.77
C VAL A 11 12.10 8.39 -2.87
N VAL A 12 11.60 9.55 -2.46
CA VAL A 12 12.39 10.80 -2.36
C VAL A 12 12.65 11.11 -0.88
N THR A 13 13.86 11.59 -0.57
CA THR A 13 14.31 11.85 0.82
C THR A 13 14.03 13.28 1.28
N HIS A 14 13.95 14.23 0.35
CA HIS A 14 13.55 15.62 0.57
C HIS A 14 12.98 16.19 -0.75
N PRO A 15 12.27 17.33 -0.71
CA PRO A 15 11.71 17.95 -1.91
C PRO A 15 12.77 18.22 -2.97
N GLY A 16 12.49 17.83 -4.22
CA GLY A 16 13.39 18.00 -5.36
C GLY A 16 14.59 17.03 -5.42
N ALA A 17 14.75 16.13 -4.46
CA ALA A 17 15.81 15.11 -4.51
C ALA A 17 15.58 14.11 -5.66
N PRO A 18 16.65 13.56 -6.26
CA PRO A 18 16.50 12.39 -7.12
C PRO A 18 15.96 11.19 -6.30
N PRO A 19 15.08 10.36 -6.89
CA PRO A 19 14.54 9.21 -6.18
C PRO A 19 15.62 8.16 -5.91
N ILE A 20 15.54 7.52 -4.74
CA ILE A 20 16.34 6.37 -4.33
C ILE A 20 15.47 5.12 -4.22
N THR A 21 16.08 3.95 -4.33
CA THR A 21 15.38 2.68 -4.11
C THR A 21 15.65 2.16 -2.70
N LEU A 22 14.61 1.99 -1.89
CA LEU A 22 14.65 1.30 -0.60
C LEU A 22 13.82 0.02 -0.67
N THR A 23 14.18 -1.00 0.13
CA THR A 23 13.44 -2.26 0.23
C THR A 23 13.01 -2.47 1.68
N GLY A 24 11.77 -2.95 1.88
CA GLY A 24 11.19 -3.19 3.20
C GLY A 24 9.67 -2.98 3.25
N THR A 25 9.11 -2.85 4.46
CA THR A 25 7.74 -2.36 4.67
C THR A 25 7.70 -0.82 4.72
N ALA A 26 6.51 -0.23 4.73
CA ALA A 26 6.30 1.21 4.86
C ALA A 26 6.98 1.77 6.11
N GLU A 27 6.89 1.06 7.23
CA GLU A 27 7.50 1.44 8.51
C GLU A 27 9.03 1.45 8.42
N GLN A 28 9.62 0.40 7.81
CA GLN A 28 11.07 0.28 7.64
C GLN A 28 11.62 1.34 6.68
N VAL A 29 10.88 1.62 5.60
CA VAL A 29 11.23 2.65 4.62
C VAL A 29 11.12 4.03 5.24
N TYR A 30 10.04 4.31 5.95
CA TYR A 30 9.86 5.56 6.67
C TYR A 30 10.96 5.79 7.71
N ALA A 31 11.33 4.76 8.49
CA ALA A 31 12.42 4.86 9.46
C ALA A 31 13.76 5.26 8.80
N LYS A 32 14.09 4.66 7.64
CA LYS A 32 15.28 5.04 6.86
C LYS A 32 15.18 6.46 6.30
N LEU A 33 13.99 6.89 5.87
CA LEU A 33 13.78 8.25 5.37
C LEU A 33 14.02 9.30 6.46
N VAL A 34 13.54 9.04 7.68
CA VAL A 34 13.78 9.92 8.85
C VAL A 34 15.24 9.89 9.30
N GLU A 35 15.93 8.75 9.17
CA GLU A 35 17.38 8.66 9.43
C GLU A 35 18.19 9.52 8.44
N ILE A 36 17.80 9.52 7.17
CA ILE A 36 18.44 10.33 6.12
C ILE A 36 18.09 11.82 6.26
N ASN A 37 16.82 12.12 6.56
CA ASN A 37 16.29 13.46 6.71
C ASN A 37 15.44 13.57 7.97
N ALA A 38 16.03 14.09 9.06
CA ALA A 38 15.33 14.25 10.33
C ALA A 38 14.13 15.22 10.24
N ASN A 39 14.07 16.08 9.22
CA ASN A 39 12.96 17.01 8.97
C ASN A 39 11.95 16.49 7.93
N TYR A 40 11.97 15.18 7.60
CA TYR A 40 11.17 14.60 6.52
C TYR A 40 9.69 15.00 6.57
N ASP A 41 9.02 14.84 7.70
CA ASP A 41 7.61 15.17 7.84
C ASP A 41 7.35 16.67 7.61
N ASP A 42 8.25 17.54 8.09
CA ASP A 42 8.14 18.99 7.92
C ASP A 42 8.39 19.45 6.48
N ASP A 43 9.35 18.83 5.80
CA ASP A 43 9.71 19.17 4.42
C ASP A 43 8.60 18.78 3.43
N PHE A 44 7.79 17.77 3.78
CA PHE A 44 6.72 17.26 2.91
C PHE A 44 5.30 17.63 3.35
N LYS A 45 5.11 18.36 4.47
CA LYS A 45 3.78 18.69 5.00
C LYS A 45 2.89 19.48 4.04
N ASP A 46 3.49 20.36 3.25
CA ASP A 46 2.80 21.24 2.29
C ASP A 46 2.83 20.68 0.86
N ILE A 47 3.41 19.49 0.67
CA ILE A 47 3.52 18.83 -0.63
C ILE A 47 2.39 17.81 -0.74
N GLU A 48 1.33 18.22 -1.42
CA GLU A 48 0.26 17.32 -1.79
C GLU A 48 0.83 16.20 -2.69
N PRO A 49 0.43 14.94 -2.44
CA PRO A 49 0.74 13.87 -3.37
C PRO A 49 0.12 14.20 -4.72
N GLU A 50 0.92 14.18 -5.78
CA GLU A 50 0.42 14.33 -7.14
C GLU A 50 -0.41 13.08 -7.49
N LEU A 51 -1.68 13.11 -7.10
CA LEU A 51 -2.68 12.19 -7.60
C LEU A 51 -2.87 12.56 -9.06
N GLU A 52 -2.08 11.95 -9.95
CA GLU A 52 -2.40 11.99 -11.37
C GLU A 52 -3.76 11.32 -11.56
N LEU A 53 -4.80 12.16 -11.65
CA LEU A 53 -6.11 11.78 -12.13
C LEU A 53 -5.94 11.36 -13.60
N GLN A 54 -5.55 10.12 -13.83
CA GLN A 54 -5.55 9.58 -15.19
C GLN A 54 -6.99 9.61 -15.70
N PRO A 55 -7.28 10.31 -16.82
CA PRO A 55 -8.61 10.33 -17.41
C PRO A 55 -9.00 8.90 -17.75
N THR A 56 -10.08 8.43 -17.16
CA THR A 56 -10.56 7.07 -17.40
C THR A 56 -11.35 7.02 -18.70
N GLU A 57 -10.64 7.05 -19.82
CA GLU A 57 -11.19 6.71 -21.13
C GLU A 57 -11.50 5.20 -21.16
N SER A 58 -12.79 4.87 -21.15
CA SER A 58 -13.46 3.78 -21.89
C SER A 58 -14.57 3.08 -21.09
N LEU A 59 -15.70 2.96 -21.78
CA LEU A 59 -16.98 2.39 -21.37
C LEU A 59 -16.84 0.86 -21.28
N ASP A 60 -16.46 0.34 -20.10
CA ASP A 60 -16.72 -1.02 -19.57
C ASP A 60 -15.77 -1.34 -18.39
N LYS A 61 -15.48 -0.36 -17.53
CA LYS A 61 -14.72 -0.63 -16.30
C LYS A 61 -15.63 -1.42 -15.36
N ARG A 62 -15.26 -2.68 -15.07
CA ARG A 62 -15.77 -3.39 -13.88
C ARG A 62 -15.65 -2.44 -12.68
N LYS A 63 -16.54 -2.49 -11.69
CA LYS A 63 -16.28 -1.70 -10.47
C LYS A 63 -15.23 -2.44 -9.64
N ASP A 64 -14.41 -1.69 -8.90
CA ASP A 64 -13.58 -2.30 -7.87
C ASP A 64 -14.47 -3.15 -6.95
N THR A 65 -14.00 -4.35 -6.60
CA THR A 65 -14.80 -5.35 -5.90
C THR A 65 -14.26 -5.55 -4.50
N LEU A 66 -15.03 -5.12 -3.49
CA LEU A 66 -14.72 -5.34 -2.09
C LEU A 66 -15.24 -6.72 -1.66
N VAL A 67 -14.38 -7.52 -1.04
CA VAL A 67 -14.74 -8.82 -0.48
C VAL A 67 -14.29 -8.89 0.99
N CYS A 68 -15.23 -9.15 1.89
CA CYS A 68 -15.00 -9.28 3.34
C CYS A 68 -14.75 -10.73 3.78
N GLU A 69 -13.95 -11.44 3.00
CA GLU A 69 -13.59 -12.83 3.28
C GLU A 69 -12.08 -12.95 3.59
N GLY A 70 -11.68 -14.11 4.11
CA GLY A 70 -10.30 -14.37 4.47
C GLY A 70 -10.20 -15.34 5.64
N GLU A 71 -9.01 -15.94 5.78
CA GLU A 71 -8.79 -16.99 6.77
C GLU A 71 -8.65 -16.45 8.19
N ARG A 72 -7.94 -15.34 8.38
CA ARG A 72 -7.61 -14.79 9.71
C ARG A 72 -7.79 -13.28 9.78
N TYR A 73 -8.45 -12.82 10.83
CA TYR A 73 -8.63 -11.40 11.13
C TYR A 73 -7.33 -10.74 11.57
N ALA A 74 -7.06 -9.56 11.01
CA ALA A 74 -6.10 -8.59 11.52
C ALA A 74 -6.80 -7.64 12.50
N THR A 75 -6.03 -7.00 13.38
CA THR A 75 -6.57 -5.97 14.27
C THR A 75 -6.69 -4.65 13.52
N THR A 76 -7.87 -4.05 13.48
CA THR A 76 -8.16 -2.86 12.66
C THR A 76 -7.27 -1.67 13.00
N ASN A 77 -6.98 -1.43 14.28
CA ASN A 77 -6.10 -0.33 14.68
C ASN A 77 -4.67 -0.47 14.11
N ARG A 78 -4.16 -1.70 13.96
CA ARG A 78 -2.85 -1.97 13.36
C ARG A 78 -2.85 -1.77 11.86
N ILE A 79 -3.97 -2.10 11.20
CA ILE A 79 -4.16 -1.79 9.78
C ILE A 79 -4.24 -0.28 9.56
N GLN A 80 -4.95 0.47 10.42
CA GLN A 80 -4.99 1.94 10.35
C GLN A 80 -3.61 2.59 10.59
N GLU A 81 -2.80 2.02 11.49
CA GLU A 81 -1.41 2.43 11.70
C GLU A 81 -0.59 2.23 10.41
N GLY A 82 -0.68 1.05 9.78
CA GLY A 82 -0.04 0.76 8.50
C GLY A 82 -0.48 1.68 7.35
N ILE A 83 -1.78 1.97 7.25
CA ILE A 83 -2.35 2.96 6.31
C ILE A 83 -1.70 4.33 6.52
N SER A 84 -1.49 4.73 7.77
CA SER A 84 -0.89 6.03 8.10
C SER A 84 0.56 6.10 7.64
N TYR A 85 1.37 5.04 7.81
CA TYR A 85 2.72 4.98 7.26
C TYR A 85 2.74 5.05 5.73
N LEU A 86 1.86 4.30 5.06
CA LEU A 86 1.75 4.32 3.60
C LEU A 86 1.45 5.72 3.05
N ARG A 87 0.62 6.51 3.74
CA ARG A 87 0.30 7.90 3.36
C ARG A 87 1.48 8.87 3.54
N LYS A 88 2.44 8.57 4.43
CA LYS A 88 3.62 9.41 4.67
C LYS A 88 4.70 9.22 3.61
N VAL A 89 4.86 8.01 3.07
CA VAL A 89 5.95 7.69 2.15
C VAL A 89 5.65 8.23 0.74
N LYS A 90 6.46 9.18 0.28
CA LYS A 90 6.37 9.72 -1.08
C LYS A 90 7.16 8.84 -2.05
N GLY A 91 6.50 8.39 -3.12
CA GLY A 91 7.15 7.54 -4.12
C GLY A 91 6.21 6.60 -4.86
N GLU A 92 6.80 5.79 -5.73
CA GLU A 92 6.11 4.83 -6.58
C GLU A 92 6.46 3.39 -6.16
N PRO A 93 5.47 2.59 -5.71
CA PRO A 93 5.65 1.16 -5.51
C PRO A 93 5.74 0.44 -6.85
N GLN A 94 6.60 -0.60 -6.92
CA GLN A 94 6.68 -1.47 -8.10
C GLN A 94 6.66 -2.96 -7.71
N LEU A 95 5.93 -3.75 -8.48
CA LEU A 95 5.91 -5.21 -8.40
C LEU A 95 6.05 -5.86 -9.78
N SER A 96 6.73 -7.00 -9.82
CA SER A 96 6.82 -7.85 -11.01
C SER A 96 5.48 -8.54 -11.30
N PRO A 97 5.30 -9.15 -12.48
CA PRO A 97 4.10 -9.91 -12.81
C PRO A 97 3.76 -10.97 -11.76
N TYR A 98 2.49 -11.05 -11.36
CA TYR A 98 1.95 -12.07 -10.44
C TYR A 98 2.55 -12.12 -9.04
N ASP A 99 3.35 -11.13 -8.66
CA ASP A 99 3.95 -11.04 -7.33
C ASP A 99 3.04 -10.33 -6.33
N CYS A 100 3.17 -10.71 -5.07
CA CYS A 100 2.56 -10.04 -3.92
C CYS A 100 3.63 -9.58 -2.95
N GLY A 101 3.58 -8.32 -2.55
CA GLY A 101 4.48 -7.71 -1.58
C GLY A 101 3.76 -7.35 -0.28
N ARG A 102 4.38 -7.66 0.86
CA ARG A 102 3.91 -7.19 2.16
C ARG A 102 4.33 -5.73 2.35
N VAL A 103 3.38 -4.81 2.31
CA VAL A 103 3.67 -3.37 2.36
C VAL A 103 3.65 -2.81 3.78
N SER A 104 2.93 -3.44 4.70
CA SER A 104 2.91 -3.11 6.13
C SER A 104 2.62 -4.39 6.91
N CYS A 105 3.23 -4.52 8.09
CA CYS A 105 2.95 -5.62 9.02
C CYS A 105 3.29 -5.20 10.45
N SER A 106 2.31 -5.30 11.36
CA SER A 106 2.51 -5.04 12.79
C SER A 106 1.56 -5.91 13.62
N TRP A 107 2.04 -6.53 14.70
CA TRP A 107 1.21 -7.38 15.58
C TRP A 107 0.33 -8.38 14.83
N HIS A 108 0.96 -9.16 13.95
CA HIS A 108 0.31 -10.10 13.05
C HIS A 108 -0.78 -9.53 12.14
N SER A 109 -0.79 -8.22 11.87
CA SER A 109 -1.78 -7.54 11.03
C SER A 109 -1.06 -6.95 9.83
N ALA A 110 -1.36 -7.47 8.64
CA ALA A 110 -0.65 -7.08 7.42
C ALA A 110 -1.55 -6.44 6.37
N ILE A 111 -0.95 -5.52 5.64
CA ILE A 111 -1.44 -5.01 4.37
C ILE A 111 -0.53 -5.59 3.29
N VAL A 112 -1.12 -6.28 2.33
CA VAL A 112 -0.44 -6.88 1.19
C VAL A 112 -0.93 -6.23 -0.08
N TRP A 113 -0.01 -5.92 -0.98
CA TRP A 113 -0.32 -5.48 -2.34
C TRP A 113 0.06 -6.59 -3.31
N CYS A 114 -0.86 -6.98 -4.17
CA CYS A 114 -0.64 -8.00 -5.20
C CYS A 114 -0.79 -7.39 -6.59
N ASN A 115 0.15 -7.70 -7.48
CA ASN A 115 0.02 -7.47 -8.91
C ASN A 115 -0.50 -8.75 -9.57
N ASP A 116 -1.79 -8.80 -9.90
CA ASP A 116 -2.41 -9.97 -10.54
C ASP A 116 -2.31 -9.92 -12.09
N SER A 117 -1.51 -8.99 -12.62
CA SER A 117 -1.26 -8.81 -14.06
C SER A 117 -0.06 -9.64 -14.55
N PRO A 118 -0.05 -10.09 -15.83
CA PRO A 118 1.14 -10.62 -16.50
C PRO A 118 2.25 -9.60 -16.75
N HIS A 119 2.04 -8.33 -16.41
CA HIS A 119 2.99 -7.25 -16.63
C HIS A 119 3.40 -6.63 -15.30
N SER A 120 4.64 -6.15 -15.22
CA SER A 120 5.09 -5.36 -14.07
C SER A 120 4.15 -4.19 -13.86
N LYS A 121 3.87 -3.88 -12.59
CA LYS A 121 2.98 -2.80 -12.22
C LYS A 121 3.69 -1.82 -11.32
N THR A 122 3.53 -0.54 -11.67
CA THR A 122 3.92 0.60 -10.85
C THR A 122 2.66 1.37 -10.54
N LEU A 123 2.42 1.70 -9.26
CA LEU A 123 1.34 2.61 -8.91
C LEU A 123 1.88 4.04 -8.80
N PRO A 124 1.06 5.07 -9.07
CA PRO A 124 1.47 6.46 -8.94
C PRO A 124 1.91 6.82 -7.51
N SER A 125 1.28 6.19 -6.50
CA SER A 125 1.59 6.45 -5.11
C SER A 125 1.27 5.25 -4.22
N PHE A 126 1.96 5.18 -3.08
CA PHE A 126 1.58 4.30 -1.97
C PHE A 126 0.19 4.63 -1.39
N ILE A 127 -0.30 5.86 -1.63
CA ILE A 127 -1.67 6.26 -1.29
C ILE A 127 -2.70 5.39 -1.98
N ASN A 128 -2.44 4.92 -3.21
CA ASN A 128 -3.36 3.99 -3.88
C ASN A 128 -3.58 2.71 -3.06
N ILE A 129 -2.52 2.18 -2.44
CA ILE A 129 -2.58 1.00 -1.57
C ILE A 129 -3.24 1.35 -0.23
N ALA A 130 -2.91 2.51 0.33
CA ALA A 130 -3.48 3.00 1.59
C ALA A 130 -5.01 3.19 1.49
N GLU A 131 -5.49 3.79 0.40
CA GLU A 131 -6.92 3.97 0.16
C GLU A 131 -7.63 2.64 -0.10
N GLY A 132 -7.00 1.70 -0.82
CA GLY A 132 -7.55 0.36 -0.96
C GLY A 132 -7.70 -0.38 0.38
N ALA A 133 -6.70 -0.27 1.27
CA ALA A 133 -6.79 -0.82 2.63
C ALA A 133 -7.86 -0.10 3.48
N GLN A 134 -8.01 1.23 3.32
CA GLN A 134 -9.03 2.01 4.02
C GLN A 134 -10.44 1.61 3.59
N VAL A 135 -10.67 1.31 2.30
CA VAL A 135 -11.96 0.78 1.81
C VAL A 135 -12.27 -0.56 2.48
N ILE A 136 -11.28 -1.45 2.63
CA ILE A 136 -11.46 -2.73 3.33
C ILE A 136 -11.81 -2.50 4.80
N VAL A 137 -11.08 -1.62 5.51
CA VAL A 137 -11.41 -1.27 6.91
C VAL A 137 -12.83 -0.72 7.01
N ASN A 138 -13.23 0.21 6.14
CA ASN A 138 -14.54 0.85 6.22
C ASN A 138 -15.70 -0.11 5.93
N GLY A 139 -15.49 -1.10 5.06
CA GLY A 139 -16.55 -2.01 4.63
C GLY A 139 -16.54 -3.39 5.29
N CYS A 140 -15.41 -3.81 5.86
CA CYS A 140 -15.22 -5.17 6.38
C CYS A 140 -14.74 -5.24 7.84
N ASP A 141 -14.62 -4.11 8.55
CA ASP A 141 -14.43 -4.13 9.99
C ASP A 141 -15.63 -4.77 10.69
N ASP A 142 -15.32 -5.67 11.62
CA ASP A 142 -16.26 -6.40 12.47
C ASP A 142 -15.72 -6.34 13.91
N ASP A 143 -16.20 -5.35 14.68
CA ASP A 143 -15.83 -5.12 16.08
C ASP A 143 -14.31 -4.97 16.31
N GLY A 144 -13.64 -4.17 15.47
CA GLY A 144 -12.20 -3.89 15.58
C GLY A 144 -11.29 -4.98 15.02
N LEU A 145 -11.88 -5.97 14.34
CA LEU A 145 -11.20 -7.01 13.58
C LEU A 145 -11.55 -6.86 12.10
N VAL A 146 -10.58 -6.99 11.21
CA VAL A 146 -10.79 -6.83 9.77
C VAL A 146 -10.09 -7.92 8.97
N LYS A 147 -10.75 -8.36 7.90
CA LYS A 147 -10.15 -9.19 6.85
C LYS A 147 -10.87 -8.91 5.53
N GLY A 148 -10.14 -9.05 4.44
CA GLY A 148 -10.74 -8.86 3.13
C GLY A 148 -9.71 -8.54 2.07
N TRP A 149 -10.21 -8.36 0.87
CA TRP A 149 -9.44 -7.79 -0.22
C TRP A 149 -10.30 -6.87 -1.07
N LEU A 150 -9.62 -5.96 -1.77
CA LEU A 150 -10.21 -5.07 -2.75
C LEU A 150 -9.54 -5.31 -4.09
N ASP A 151 -10.29 -5.88 -5.04
CA ASP A 151 -9.84 -6.12 -6.40
C ASP A 151 -10.05 -4.87 -7.26
N HIS A 152 -8.97 -4.39 -7.88
CA HIS A 152 -9.02 -3.26 -8.81
C HIS A 152 -9.08 -3.73 -10.26
N THR A 153 -9.75 -2.93 -11.09
CA THR A 153 -10.02 -3.24 -12.50
C THR A 153 -8.80 -3.52 -13.37
N ASP A 154 -7.68 -2.89 -13.06
CA ASP A 154 -6.42 -2.99 -13.79
C ASP A 154 -5.51 -4.09 -13.23
N ARG A 155 -6.12 -5.11 -12.59
CA ARG A 155 -5.50 -6.38 -12.16
C ARG A 155 -4.42 -6.22 -11.09
N TRP A 156 -4.81 -5.56 -10.01
CA TRP A 156 -4.07 -5.59 -8.75
C TRP A 156 -5.07 -5.51 -7.60
N ARG A 157 -4.62 -5.88 -6.41
CA ARG A 157 -5.48 -5.87 -5.23
C ARG A 157 -4.73 -5.52 -3.97
N VAL A 158 -5.49 -5.01 -3.00
CA VAL A 158 -5.06 -4.89 -1.61
C VAL A 158 -5.68 -6.04 -0.83
N VAL A 159 -4.89 -6.68 0.03
CA VAL A 159 -5.36 -7.74 0.93
C VAL A 159 -5.03 -7.33 2.36
N VAL A 160 -6.02 -7.44 3.25
CA VAL A 160 -5.87 -7.25 4.69
C VAL A 160 -6.18 -8.57 5.38
N HIS A 161 -5.21 -9.08 6.13
CA HIS A 161 -5.36 -10.33 6.87
C HIS A 161 -4.29 -10.45 7.95
N SER A 162 -4.46 -11.44 8.84
CA SER A 162 -3.42 -11.78 9.80
C SER A 162 -2.36 -12.74 9.23
N VAL A 163 -1.10 -12.42 9.51
CA VAL A 163 0.10 -13.19 9.13
C VAL A 163 1.24 -12.85 10.11
N GLU A 164 2.19 -13.76 10.31
CA GLU A 164 3.40 -13.48 11.07
C GLU A 164 4.20 -12.32 10.46
N CYS A 165 4.52 -11.33 11.30
CA CYS A 165 5.43 -10.23 11.00
C CYS A 165 6.83 -10.62 11.48
#